data_AF-A0A1L9S1R2-F1
#
_entry.id   AF-A0A1L9S1R2-F1
#
_cell.length_a   1.000
_cell.length_b   1.000
_cell.length_c   1.000
_cell.angle_alpha   90.00
_cell.angle_beta   90.00
_cell.angle_gamma   90.00
#
_symmetry.space_group_name_H-M   'P 1'
#
loop_
_entity.id
_entity.type
_entity.pdbx_description
1 polymer ?
#
loop_
_entity_poly.entity_id
_entity_poly.type
_entity_poly.pdbx_seq_one_letter_code
_entity_poly.pdbx_strand_id
1 'polypeptide(L)'
;MSHILDCPHEILIWIYLRLECITDALHLSRSCRQLHHILNRPHDRLNIFLSIINNIPTPTRPDNGWMKSHFGIDSIWQPTESDFPRDLTDPDTRSFLTTVGFPAMKLKMSGFDSTHLKDRGLLQAFDADELYGLRYPDDDSPPTNFAFHFASLDQWMVMVGGEDGEVALYDPDGWDHADGYQGLVTERLDVIVPESVGDEEKQEEMQQAVLGRLRERMVEYDDCVEECKFWDGVFEAFE
;
A
#
# COMPACT_ATOMS: atom_id res chain seq x y z
N MET A 1 -32.89 -14.97 19.36
CA MET A 1 -31.51 -14.44 19.25
C MET A 1 -31.04 -14.82 17.88
N SER A 2 -31.02 -13.86 16.94
CA SER A 2 -30.55 -14.08 15.57
C SER A 2 -29.05 -14.25 15.61
N HIS A 3 -28.55 -15.43 15.20
CA HIS A 3 -27.13 -15.66 15.08
C HIS A 3 -26.63 -14.91 13.83
N ILE A 4 -25.42 -14.35 13.90
CA ILE A 4 -24.75 -13.73 12.74
C ILE A 4 -24.69 -14.66 11.52
N LEU A 5 -24.73 -15.98 11.76
CA LEU A 5 -24.72 -17.02 10.73
C LEU A 5 -26.07 -17.20 10.02
N ASP A 6 -27.15 -16.65 10.58
CA ASP A 6 -28.47 -16.62 9.96
C ASP A 6 -28.60 -15.46 8.95
N CYS A 7 -27.59 -14.59 8.87
CA CYS A 7 -27.56 -13.49 7.90
C CYS A 7 -27.29 -14.02 6.48
N PRO A 8 -27.88 -13.39 5.46
CA PRO A 8 -27.55 -13.65 4.06
C PRO A 8 -26.05 -13.51 3.78
N HIS A 9 -25.56 -14.21 2.76
CA HIS A 9 -24.16 -14.23 2.39
C HIS A 9 -23.61 -12.83 2.08
N GLU A 10 -24.44 -12.00 1.47
CA GLU A 10 -24.19 -10.62 1.09
C GLU A 10 -23.95 -9.74 2.32
N ILE A 11 -24.72 -9.96 3.40
CA ILE A 11 -24.56 -9.23 4.66
C ILE A 11 -23.27 -9.63 5.37
N LEU A 12 -22.89 -10.90 5.29
CA LEU A 12 -21.62 -11.38 5.85
C LEU A 12 -20.42 -10.84 5.08
N ILE A 13 -20.49 -10.75 3.76
CA ILE A 13 -19.49 -10.06 2.93
C ILE A 13 -19.43 -8.58 3.33
N TRP A 14 -20.57 -7.91 3.46
CA TRP A 14 -20.62 -6.50 3.86
C TRP A 14 -19.96 -6.25 5.22
N ILE A 15 -20.15 -7.15 6.21
CA ILE A 15 -19.45 -7.07 7.49
C ILE A 15 -17.93 -7.09 7.29
N TYR A 16 -17.40 -7.98 6.45
CA TYR A 16 -15.98 -8.00 6.12
C TYR A 16 -15.50 -6.72 5.43
N LEU A 17 -16.31 -6.19 4.50
CA LEU A 17 -15.98 -4.97 3.75
C LEU A 17 -15.99 -3.70 4.62
N ARG A 18 -16.52 -3.75 5.85
CA ARG A 18 -16.57 -2.62 6.79
C ARG A 18 -15.57 -2.74 7.95
N LEU A 19 -14.75 -3.79 7.96
CA LEU A 19 -13.68 -3.90 8.95
C LEU A 19 -12.59 -2.86 8.65
N GLU A 20 -11.95 -2.37 9.71
CA GLU A 20 -10.82 -1.43 9.64
C GLU A 20 -9.50 -2.14 9.97
N CYS A 21 -9.52 -3.47 10.15
CA CYS A 21 -8.36 -4.24 10.57
C CYS A 21 -8.31 -5.62 9.90
N ILE A 22 -7.20 -5.94 9.25
CA ILE A 22 -6.93 -7.26 8.64
C ILE A 22 -6.92 -8.35 9.71
N THR A 23 -6.41 -8.05 10.90
CA THR A 23 -6.38 -8.98 12.03
C THR A 23 -7.79 -9.38 12.47
N ASP A 24 -8.72 -8.42 12.53
CA ASP A 24 -10.13 -8.69 12.85
C ASP A 24 -10.81 -9.53 11.77
N ALA A 25 -10.50 -9.29 10.50
CA ALA A 25 -10.99 -10.14 9.40
C ALA A 25 -10.49 -11.58 9.54
N LEU A 26 -9.21 -11.77 9.89
CA LEU A 26 -8.66 -13.10 10.13
C LEU A 26 -9.29 -13.77 11.35
N HIS A 27 -9.52 -13.04 12.45
CA HIS A 27 -10.22 -13.56 13.63
C HIS A 27 -11.68 -13.92 13.33
N LEU A 28 -12.39 -13.08 12.59
CA LEU A 28 -13.76 -13.34 12.15
C LEU A 28 -13.83 -14.60 11.28
N SER A 29 -12.88 -14.77 10.35
CA SER A 29 -12.82 -15.96 9.49
C SER A 29 -12.55 -17.25 10.24
N ARG A 30 -11.83 -17.18 11.37
CA ARG A 30 -11.55 -18.33 12.24
C ARG A 30 -12.72 -18.71 13.13
N SER A 31 -13.74 -17.84 13.23
CA SER A 31 -14.87 -18.03 14.13
C SER A 31 -15.85 -19.10 13.62
N CYS A 32 -16.00 -19.28 12.30
CA CYS A 32 -16.77 -20.40 11.73
C CYS A 32 -16.42 -20.72 10.28
N ARG A 33 -16.88 -21.88 9.79
CA ARG A 33 -16.62 -22.35 8.42
C ARG A 33 -17.23 -21.47 7.32
N GLN A 34 -18.40 -20.87 7.55
CA GLN A 34 -19.06 -19.99 6.58
C GLN A 34 -18.25 -18.70 6.37
N LEU A 35 -17.82 -18.07 7.46
CA LEU A 35 -16.98 -16.88 7.44
C LEU A 35 -15.58 -17.18 6.87
N HIS A 36 -15.03 -18.35 7.17
CA HIS A 36 -13.80 -18.84 6.55
C HIS A 36 -13.91 -18.92 5.03
N HIS A 37 -15.01 -19.48 4.51
CA HIS A 37 -15.23 -19.62 3.08
C HIS A 37 -15.41 -18.27 2.37
N ILE A 38 -16.06 -17.31 3.02
CA ILE A 38 -16.17 -15.93 2.50
C ILE A 38 -14.78 -15.31 2.34
N LEU A 39 -13.96 -15.29 3.41
CA LEU A 39 -12.63 -14.67 3.35
C LEU A 39 -11.68 -15.40 2.37
N ASN A 40 -11.85 -16.70 2.15
CA ASN A 40 -10.94 -17.48 1.31
C ASN A 40 -11.42 -17.65 -0.15
N ARG A 41 -12.59 -17.11 -0.51
CA ARG A 41 -13.02 -17.07 -1.91
C ARG A 41 -12.13 -16.06 -2.65
N PRO A 42 -11.42 -16.45 -3.73
CA PRO A 42 -10.41 -15.58 -4.34
C PRO A 42 -10.90 -14.17 -4.72
N HIS A 43 -12.13 -14.08 -5.25
CA HIS A 43 -12.74 -12.81 -5.64
C HIS A 43 -13.10 -11.93 -4.42
N ASP A 44 -13.70 -12.51 -3.39
CA ASP A 44 -14.13 -11.76 -2.20
C ASP A 44 -12.94 -11.40 -1.32
N ARG A 45 -11.92 -12.26 -1.25
CA ARG A 45 -10.70 -12.06 -0.46
C ARG A 45 -9.97 -10.78 -0.82
N LEU A 46 -9.79 -10.54 -2.11
CA LEU A 46 -9.11 -9.34 -2.60
C LEU A 46 -9.93 -8.10 -2.26
N ASN A 47 -11.23 -8.11 -2.57
CA ASN A 47 -12.14 -7.00 -2.27
C ASN A 47 -12.21 -6.70 -0.78
N ILE A 48 -12.27 -7.73 0.08
CA ILE A 48 -12.29 -7.58 1.53
C ILE A 48 -11.01 -6.89 2.02
N PHE A 49 -9.84 -7.31 1.56
CA PHE A 49 -8.61 -6.65 1.98
C PHE A 49 -8.48 -5.23 1.46
N LEU A 50 -8.84 -4.97 0.20
CA LEU A 50 -8.84 -3.63 -0.36
C LEU A 50 -9.82 -2.71 0.40
N SER A 51 -11.03 -3.17 0.70
CA SER A 51 -11.98 -2.39 1.50
C SER A 51 -11.48 -2.14 2.92
N ILE A 52 -10.84 -3.12 3.55
CA ILE A 52 -10.24 -2.92 4.88
C ILE A 52 -9.15 -1.84 4.82
N ILE A 53 -8.28 -1.90 3.81
CA ILE A 53 -7.22 -0.91 3.58
C ILE A 53 -7.84 0.48 3.39
N ASN A 54 -8.91 0.61 2.60
CA ASN A 54 -9.60 1.88 2.38
C ASN A 54 -10.36 2.41 3.62
N ASN A 55 -10.80 1.52 4.51
CA ASN A 55 -11.51 1.93 5.72
C ASN A 55 -10.57 2.34 6.85
N ILE A 56 -9.28 1.96 6.78
CA ILE A 56 -8.29 2.38 7.79
C ILE A 56 -8.22 3.91 7.75
N PRO A 57 -8.50 4.60 8.87
CA PRO A 57 -8.31 6.04 8.93
C PRO A 57 -6.80 6.33 8.85
N THR A 58 -6.31 6.54 7.64
CA THR A 58 -4.91 6.88 7.41
C THR A 58 -4.75 8.35 7.73
N PRO A 59 -4.01 8.72 8.79
CA PRO A 59 -3.72 10.12 9.04
C PRO A 59 -2.96 10.68 7.84
N THR A 60 -3.25 11.93 7.47
CA THR A 60 -2.57 12.65 6.37
C THR A 60 -1.05 12.69 6.56
N ARG A 61 -0.59 12.49 7.80
CA ARG A 61 0.81 12.25 8.13
C ARG A 61 0.89 11.28 9.33
N PRO A 62 1.29 10.02 9.14
CA PRO A 62 1.40 9.07 10.24
C PRO A 62 2.52 9.48 11.20
N ASP A 63 2.26 9.34 12.50
CA ASP A 63 3.27 9.51 13.54
C ASP A 63 3.82 8.16 14.01
N ASN A 64 4.89 8.20 14.81
CA ASN A 64 5.53 7.00 15.33
C ASN A 64 4.58 6.10 16.14
N GLY A 65 3.61 6.69 16.85
CA GLY A 65 2.64 5.97 17.66
C GLY A 65 1.67 5.19 16.78
N TRP A 66 1.14 5.84 15.75
CA TRP A 66 0.29 5.21 14.75
C TRP A 66 1.02 4.08 14.03
N MET A 67 2.24 4.34 13.53
CA MET A 67 3.07 3.34 12.83
C MET A 67 3.30 2.08 13.68
N LYS A 68 3.66 2.27 14.96
CA LYS A 68 3.87 1.15 15.90
C LYS A 68 2.60 0.41 16.24
N SER A 69 1.47 1.10 16.33
CA SER A 69 0.16 0.48 16.58
C SER A 69 -0.31 -0.34 15.37
N HIS A 70 -0.05 0.15 14.15
CA HIS A 70 -0.57 -0.42 12.91
C HIS A 70 0.30 -1.56 12.37
N PHE A 71 1.61 -1.37 12.34
CA PHE A 71 2.56 -2.37 11.82
C PHE A 71 3.22 -3.22 12.91
N GLY A 72 3.10 -2.82 14.17
CA GLY A 72 3.76 -3.43 15.32
C GLY A 72 5.09 -2.75 15.67
N ILE A 73 5.38 -2.66 16.96
CA ILE A 73 6.59 -2.00 17.50
C ILE A 73 7.87 -2.57 16.88
N ASP A 74 7.95 -3.90 16.78
CA ASP A 74 9.10 -4.62 16.27
C ASP A 74 9.21 -4.62 14.74
N SER A 75 8.27 -3.99 14.03
CA SER A 75 8.29 -3.87 12.57
C SER A 75 8.81 -2.52 12.10
N ILE A 76 8.88 -1.51 12.98
CA ILE A 76 9.37 -0.18 12.61
C ILE A 76 10.90 -0.17 12.63
N TRP A 77 11.50 0.28 11.52
CA TRP A 77 12.91 0.64 11.43
C TRP A 77 13.04 2.14 11.64
N GLN A 78 13.76 2.52 12.69
CA GLN A 78 13.91 3.90 13.13
C GLN A 78 15.40 4.17 13.41
N PRO A 79 16.18 4.52 12.37
CA PRO A 79 17.60 4.82 12.51
C PRO A 79 17.82 6.12 13.29
N THR A 80 19.04 6.28 13.82
CA THR A 80 19.50 7.55 14.40
C THR A 80 20.33 8.33 13.38
N GLU A 81 20.58 9.61 13.65
CA GLU A 81 21.39 10.47 12.77
C GLU A 81 22.80 9.90 12.46
N SER A 82 23.39 9.12 13.37
CA SER A 82 24.68 8.49 13.14
C SER A 82 24.62 7.27 12.20
N ASP A 83 23.43 6.75 11.95
CA ASP A 83 23.19 5.59 11.09
C ASP A 83 22.93 6.00 9.63
N PHE A 84 22.80 7.30 9.34
CA PHE A 84 22.59 7.77 7.98
C PHE A 84 23.89 7.77 7.16
N PRO A 85 23.85 7.26 5.92
CA PRO A 85 24.90 7.52 4.96
C PRO A 85 25.10 9.03 4.78
N ARG A 86 26.34 9.43 4.47
CA ARG A 86 26.68 10.85 4.25
C ARG A 86 25.83 11.49 3.16
N ASP A 87 25.46 10.70 2.15
CA ASP A 87 24.81 11.17 0.93
C ASP A 87 23.28 11.19 1.03
N LEU A 88 22.71 10.76 2.17
CA LEU A 88 21.30 11.02 2.50
C LEU A 88 21.21 12.40 3.18
N THR A 89 21.09 13.44 2.37
CA THR A 89 21.11 14.84 2.81
C THR A 89 19.74 15.49 2.91
N ASP A 90 18.70 14.92 2.28
CA ASP A 90 17.33 15.45 2.33
C ASP A 90 16.85 15.59 3.80
N PRO A 91 16.57 16.81 4.28
CA PRO A 91 16.19 17.04 5.68
C PRO A 91 14.85 16.41 6.04
N ASP A 92 13.91 16.33 5.09
CA ASP A 92 12.57 15.82 5.35
C ASP A 92 12.57 14.31 5.54
N THR A 93 13.30 13.58 4.70
CA THR A 93 13.52 12.13 4.82
C THR A 93 14.23 11.79 6.12
N ARG A 94 15.31 12.50 6.46
CA ARG A 94 16.03 12.29 7.74
C ARG A 94 15.15 12.54 8.96
N SER A 95 14.39 13.64 8.92
CA SER A 95 13.43 13.98 9.98
C SER A 95 12.37 12.90 10.14
N PHE A 96 11.77 12.44 9.04
CA PHE A 96 10.79 11.36 9.06
C PHE A 96 11.37 10.06 9.64
N LEU A 97 12.56 9.65 9.20
CA LEU A 97 13.17 8.40 9.66
C LEU A 97 13.60 8.43 11.13
N THR A 98 14.05 9.57 11.65
CA THR A 98 14.44 9.70 13.06
C THR A 98 13.24 9.90 13.98
N THR A 99 12.16 10.56 13.52
CA THR A 99 11.00 10.89 14.35
C THR A 99 9.88 9.85 14.26
N VAL A 100 9.58 9.36 13.05
CA VAL A 100 8.48 8.43 12.75
C VAL A 100 9.00 7.02 12.48
N GLY A 101 10.02 6.88 11.64
CA GLY A 101 10.54 5.59 11.19
C GLY A 101 9.72 4.98 10.03
N PHE A 102 10.31 3.98 9.37
CA PHE A 102 9.73 3.31 8.20
C PHE A 102 9.38 1.85 8.53
N PRO A 103 8.28 1.28 8.00
CA PRO A 103 7.94 -0.10 8.28
C PRO A 103 8.88 -1.04 7.51
N ALA A 104 9.63 -1.86 8.24
CA ALA A 104 10.54 -2.87 7.71
C ALA A 104 9.89 -4.26 7.84
N MET A 105 9.09 -4.61 6.84
CA MET A 105 8.20 -5.77 6.88
C MET A 105 7.99 -6.36 5.48
N LYS A 106 7.44 -7.58 5.45
CA LYS A 106 7.08 -8.26 4.22
C LYS A 106 5.57 -8.45 4.14
N LEU A 107 4.95 -7.83 3.14
CA LEU A 107 3.54 -8.00 2.81
C LEU A 107 3.42 -8.97 1.64
N LYS A 108 3.27 -10.26 1.95
CA LYS A 108 3.23 -11.34 0.95
C LYS A 108 2.14 -11.17 -0.12
N MET A 109 1.09 -10.40 0.15
CA MET A 109 -0.03 -10.23 -0.78
C MET A 109 0.19 -9.12 -1.80
N SER A 110 1.00 -8.10 -1.49
CA SER A 110 1.31 -6.99 -2.39
C SER A 110 2.69 -7.10 -3.04
N GLY A 111 3.46 -8.15 -2.73
CA GLY A 111 4.84 -8.27 -3.19
C GLY A 111 5.82 -7.33 -2.48
N PHE A 112 5.35 -6.50 -1.54
CA PHE A 112 6.16 -5.53 -0.84
C PHE A 112 7.07 -6.18 0.20
N ASP A 113 8.35 -5.85 0.19
CA ASP A 113 9.37 -6.33 1.12
C ASP A 113 10.40 -5.24 1.46
N SER A 114 10.40 -4.79 2.71
CA SER A 114 11.37 -3.86 3.27
C SER A 114 12.12 -4.45 4.46
N THR A 115 12.05 -5.78 4.65
CA THR A 115 12.67 -6.46 5.80
C THR A 115 14.19 -6.27 5.85
N HIS A 116 14.83 -6.08 4.69
CA HIS A 116 16.27 -5.86 4.58
C HIS A 116 16.75 -4.62 5.32
N LEU A 117 15.89 -3.64 5.59
CA LEU A 117 16.24 -2.44 6.35
C LEU A 117 16.67 -2.73 7.80
N LYS A 118 16.22 -3.85 8.38
CA LYS A 118 16.66 -4.31 9.71
C LYS A 118 17.86 -5.24 9.67
N ASP A 119 18.00 -5.99 8.58
CA ASP A 119 19.02 -7.03 8.43
C ASP A 119 20.34 -6.49 7.89
N ARG A 120 20.30 -5.42 7.10
CA ARG A 120 21.46 -4.74 6.55
C ARG A 120 21.86 -3.58 7.46
N GLY A 121 23.16 -3.30 7.54
CA GLY A 121 23.70 -2.20 8.33
C GLY A 121 23.27 -0.82 7.79
N LEU A 122 24.23 -0.03 7.31
CA LEU A 122 23.92 1.26 6.68
C LEU A 122 23.14 1.06 5.37
N LEU A 123 22.26 1.99 5.04
CA LEU A 123 21.60 2.05 3.73
C LEU A 123 22.66 2.05 2.62
N GLN A 124 22.50 1.15 1.65
CA GLN A 124 23.40 1.07 0.52
C GLN A 124 23.11 2.23 -0.45
N ALA A 125 24.13 3.04 -0.72
CA ALA A 125 24.07 4.08 -1.73
C ALA A 125 24.25 3.46 -3.13
N PHE A 126 23.40 3.87 -4.06
CA PHE A 126 23.49 3.59 -5.48
C PHE A 126 23.76 4.89 -6.22
N ASP A 127 24.53 4.84 -7.30
CA ASP A 127 24.71 6.00 -8.19
C ASP A 127 23.41 6.26 -8.95
N ALA A 128 22.72 7.35 -8.59
CA ALA A 128 21.45 7.69 -9.20
C ALA A 128 21.60 8.10 -10.68
N ASP A 129 22.71 8.75 -11.04
CA ASP A 129 22.93 9.18 -12.42
C ASP A 129 23.20 7.98 -13.33
N GLU A 130 23.86 6.94 -12.82
CA GLU A 130 24.00 5.67 -13.51
C GLU A 130 22.67 4.90 -13.59
N LEU A 131 21.93 4.81 -12.47
CA LEU A 131 20.63 4.13 -12.43
C LEU A 131 19.66 4.72 -13.46
N TYR A 132 19.60 6.05 -13.56
CA TYR A 132 18.65 6.77 -14.42
C TYR A 132 19.23 7.15 -15.78
N GLY A 133 20.38 6.59 -16.18
CA GLY A 133 20.96 6.77 -17.51
C GLY A 133 21.43 8.19 -17.83
N LEU A 134 21.66 9.01 -16.81
CA LEU A 134 22.24 10.36 -16.92
C LEU A 134 23.77 10.31 -17.06
N ARG A 135 24.39 9.19 -16.66
CA ARG A 135 25.83 8.92 -16.78
C ARG A 135 26.12 7.82 -17.80
N TYR A 136 27.18 7.99 -18.59
CA TYR A 136 27.58 7.01 -19.60
C TYR A 136 28.46 5.90 -19.00
N PRO A 137 28.44 4.67 -19.54
CA PRO A 137 29.24 3.56 -19.03
C PRO A 137 30.76 3.79 -19.00
N ASP A 138 31.28 4.70 -19.83
CA ASP A 138 32.71 5.03 -19.91
C ASP A 138 33.10 6.25 -19.04
N ASP A 139 32.17 6.74 -18.20
CA ASP A 139 32.43 7.86 -17.29
C ASP A 139 32.97 7.37 -15.94
N ASP A 140 34.30 7.42 -15.80
CA ASP A 140 35.03 7.07 -14.58
C ASP A 140 34.98 8.15 -13.48
N SER A 141 34.24 9.25 -13.67
CA SER A 141 34.11 10.26 -12.62
C SER A 141 33.38 9.70 -11.38
N PRO A 142 33.73 10.13 -10.17
CA PRO A 142 33.05 9.65 -8.97
C PRO A 142 31.57 10.08 -8.97
N PRO A 143 30.64 9.24 -8.49
CA PRO A 143 29.23 9.58 -8.41
C PRO A 143 29.01 10.81 -7.52
N THR A 144 28.10 11.67 -7.94
CA THR A 144 27.71 12.88 -7.21
C THR A 144 26.26 12.87 -6.73
N ASN A 145 25.43 12.02 -7.32
CA ASN A 145 24.02 11.87 -7.02
C ASN A 145 23.74 10.43 -6.58
N PHE A 146 22.99 10.26 -5.49
CA PHE A 146 22.81 8.96 -4.87
C PHE A 146 21.34 8.65 -4.61
N ALA A 147 20.99 7.38 -4.73
CA ALA A 147 19.68 6.84 -4.35
C ALA A 147 19.85 5.64 -3.41
N PHE A 148 18.83 5.37 -2.60
CA PHE A 148 18.84 4.35 -1.56
C PHE A 148 17.65 3.40 -1.71
N HIS A 149 17.87 2.10 -1.57
CA HIS A 149 16.83 1.08 -1.69
C HIS A 149 16.06 0.88 -0.37
N PHE A 150 14.79 1.27 -0.35
CA PHE A 150 13.93 1.21 0.85
C PHE A 150 13.00 -0.01 0.88
N ALA A 151 12.53 -0.48 -0.27
CA ALA A 151 11.65 -1.65 -0.36
C ALA A 151 11.73 -2.28 -1.74
N SER A 152 11.37 -3.55 -1.85
CA SER A 152 11.09 -4.21 -3.11
C SER A 152 9.58 -4.35 -3.27
N LEU A 153 9.06 -4.18 -4.48
CA LEU A 153 7.67 -4.40 -4.85
C LEU A 153 7.64 -5.38 -6.03
N ASP A 154 7.41 -6.66 -5.72
CA ASP A 154 7.63 -7.77 -6.65
C ASP A 154 9.03 -7.73 -7.27
N GLN A 155 9.16 -7.47 -8.57
CA GLN A 155 10.44 -7.35 -9.26
C GLN A 155 11.08 -5.95 -9.17
N TRP A 156 10.33 -4.92 -8.75
CA TRP A 156 10.80 -3.55 -8.72
C TRP A 156 11.43 -3.17 -7.38
N MET A 157 12.33 -2.19 -7.41
CA MET A 157 12.96 -1.56 -6.25
C MET A 157 12.33 -0.17 -6.04
N VAL A 158 11.99 0.13 -4.80
CA VAL A 158 11.57 1.46 -4.32
C VAL A 158 12.84 2.20 -3.90
N MET A 159 13.20 3.19 -4.70
CA MET A 159 14.43 3.97 -4.57
C MET A 159 14.11 5.37 -4.07
N VAL A 160 14.84 5.83 -3.04
CA VAL A 160 14.70 7.17 -2.47
C VAL A 160 15.93 7.99 -2.80
N GLY A 161 15.75 9.15 -3.42
CA GLY A 161 16.81 10.09 -3.73
C GLY A 161 17.46 10.67 -2.47
N GLY A 162 18.78 10.74 -2.47
CA GLY A 162 19.57 11.17 -1.31
C GLY A 162 19.47 12.67 -1.04
N GLU A 163 19.41 13.48 -2.08
CA GLU A 163 19.39 14.95 -1.98
C GLU A 163 17.98 15.53 -1.90
N ASP A 164 17.04 14.97 -2.64
CA ASP A 164 15.67 15.48 -2.83
C ASP A 164 14.59 14.69 -2.08
N GLY A 165 14.89 13.46 -1.65
CA GLY A 165 13.92 12.58 -0.99
C GLY A 165 12.84 12.02 -1.93
N GLU A 166 12.99 12.21 -3.24
CA GLU A 166 12.04 11.70 -4.23
C GLU A 166 12.02 10.17 -4.21
N VAL A 167 10.84 9.59 -4.35
CA VAL A 167 10.69 8.14 -4.37
C VAL A 167 10.24 7.66 -5.73
N ALA A 168 11.04 6.79 -6.33
CA ALA A 168 10.80 6.22 -7.64
C ALA A 168 10.79 4.69 -7.61
N LEU A 169 10.14 4.09 -8.60
CA LEU A 169 10.27 2.67 -8.89
C LEU A 169 11.38 2.44 -9.90
N TYR A 170 12.14 1.37 -9.65
CA TYR A 170 13.26 0.98 -10.47
C TYR A 170 13.21 -0.51 -10.80
N ASP A 171 13.33 -0.86 -12.07
CA ASP A 171 13.52 -2.22 -12.54
C ASP A 171 15.02 -2.56 -12.58
N PRO A 172 15.52 -3.44 -11.69
CA PRO A 172 16.93 -3.83 -11.68
C PRO A 172 17.37 -4.55 -12.97
N ASP A 173 16.45 -5.15 -13.73
CA ASP A 173 16.76 -5.81 -15.01
C ASP A 173 16.92 -4.78 -16.16
N GLY A 174 16.57 -3.51 -15.95
CA GLY A 174 16.70 -2.43 -16.93
C GLY A 174 17.99 -1.62 -16.83
N TRP A 175 18.88 -1.95 -15.89
CA TRP A 175 20.09 -1.17 -15.57
C TRP A 175 21.06 -1.07 -16.75
N ASP A 176 21.31 -2.17 -17.47
CA ASP A 176 22.25 -2.20 -18.60
C ASP A 176 21.70 -1.55 -19.89
N HIS A 177 20.45 -1.07 -19.87
CA HIS A 177 19.77 -0.47 -21.02
C HIS A 177 19.28 0.96 -20.78
N ALA A 178 19.57 1.57 -19.61
CA ALA A 178 18.97 2.84 -19.18
C ALA A 178 17.43 2.83 -19.21
N ASP A 179 16.82 1.65 -19.00
CA ASP A 179 15.37 1.42 -19.03
C ASP A 179 14.83 1.00 -17.64
N GLY A 180 15.67 1.15 -16.61
CA GLY A 180 15.31 0.78 -15.24
C GLY A 180 14.30 1.73 -14.59
N TYR A 181 14.20 2.99 -15.02
CA TYR A 181 13.26 3.93 -14.41
C TYR A 181 11.80 3.61 -14.75
N GLN A 182 10.99 3.29 -13.72
CA GLN A 182 9.57 2.94 -13.89
C GLN A 182 8.61 4.05 -13.46
N GLY A 183 9.14 5.22 -13.09
CA GLY A 183 8.34 6.39 -12.73
C GLY A 183 8.48 6.84 -11.28
N LEU A 184 8.15 8.11 -11.06
CA LEU A 184 8.04 8.73 -9.75
C LEU A 184 6.78 8.22 -9.04
N VAL A 185 6.93 7.73 -7.82
CA VAL A 185 5.82 7.33 -6.94
C VAL A 185 5.31 8.56 -6.19
N THR A 186 6.23 9.32 -5.58
CA THR A 186 5.93 10.51 -4.81
C THR A 186 7.20 11.33 -4.59
N GLU A 187 7.04 12.61 -4.30
CA GLU A 187 8.15 13.52 -4.01
C GLU A 187 8.71 13.33 -2.59
N ARG A 188 8.04 12.55 -1.71
CA ARG A 188 8.42 12.43 -0.31
C ARG A 188 8.20 11.04 0.26
N LEU A 189 9.18 10.55 1.02
CA LEU A 189 9.09 9.24 1.67
C LEU A 189 7.93 9.14 2.68
N ASP A 190 7.57 10.22 3.37
CA ASP A 190 6.52 10.22 4.39
C ASP A 190 5.10 10.04 3.84
N VAL A 191 4.96 10.07 2.51
CA VAL A 191 3.71 9.80 1.78
C VAL A 191 3.56 8.32 1.42
N ILE A 192 4.68 7.57 1.37
CA ILE A 192 4.64 6.12 1.17
C ILE A 192 4.33 5.45 2.51
N VAL A 193 3.04 5.41 2.81
CA VAL A 193 2.51 4.34 3.64
C VAL A 193 2.22 3.19 2.68
N PRO A 194 2.67 1.94 2.92
CA PRO A 194 2.44 0.78 2.04
C PRO A 194 0.95 0.46 1.72
N GLU A 195 0.02 1.28 2.20
CA GLU A 195 -1.42 1.20 2.01
C GLU A 195 -1.97 2.23 1.00
N SER A 196 -1.19 3.24 0.55
CA SER A 196 -1.68 4.37 -0.27
C SER A 196 -1.41 4.29 -1.78
N VAL A 197 -0.94 3.16 -2.32
CA VAL A 197 -0.70 3.05 -3.77
C VAL A 197 -1.97 2.59 -4.49
N GLY A 198 -2.92 3.51 -4.65
CA GLY A 198 -4.11 3.35 -5.49
C GLY A 198 -4.59 4.72 -5.97
N ASP A 199 -4.56 4.97 -7.28
CA ASP A 199 -5.11 6.16 -7.94
C ASP A 199 -6.56 6.40 -7.48
N GLU A 200 -6.80 7.35 -6.58
CA GLU A 200 -8.13 7.69 -6.05
C GLU A 200 -9.13 8.00 -7.19
N GLU A 201 -8.66 8.66 -8.25
CA GLU A 201 -9.48 9.07 -9.41
C GLU A 201 -9.92 7.87 -10.28
N LYS A 202 -9.05 6.86 -10.47
CA LYS A 202 -9.44 5.61 -11.16
C LYS A 202 -10.33 4.72 -10.29
N GLN A 203 -10.19 4.83 -8.97
CA GLN A 203 -10.93 4.03 -8.02
C GLN A 203 -12.39 4.47 -7.94
N GLU A 204 -12.66 5.78 -7.97
CA GLU A 204 -14.03 6.32 -8.05
C GLU A 204 -14.73 5.93 -9.36
N GLU A 205 -14.07 6.07 -10.52
CA GLU A 205 -14.65 5.65 -11.81
C GLU A 205 -14.95 4.14 -11.85
N MET A 206 -14.05 3.32 -11.32
CA MET A 206 -14.23 1.87 -11.25
C MET A 206 -15.34 1.49 -10.26
N GLN A 207 -15.43 2.17 -9.13
CA GLN A 207 -16.48 1.96 -8.12
C GLN A 207 -17.86 2.32 -8.71
N GLN A 208 -17.97 3.45 -9.40
CA GLN A 208 -19.21 3.84 -10.09
C GLN A 208 -19.61 2.84 -11.19
N ALA A 209 -18.65 2.36 -11.98
CA ALA A 209 -18.91 1.35 -13.00
C ALA A 209 -19.37 0.00 -12.40
N VAL A 210 -18.84 -0.39 -11.24
CA VAL A 210 -19.22 -1.61 -10.52
C VAL A 210 -20.61 -1.46 -9.89
N LEU A 211 -20.90 -0.32 -9.24
CA LEU A 211 -22.21 -0.03 -8.65
C LEU A 211 -23.30 0.02 -9.73
N GLY A 212 -23.01 0.62 -10.89
CA GLY A 212 -23.91 0.61 -12.04
C GLY A 212 -24.23 -0.80 -12.54
N ARG A 213 -23.21 -1.64 -12.75
CA ARG A 213 -23.42 -3.04 -13.17
C ARG A 213 -24.15 -3.89 -12.14
N LEU A 214 -23.90 -3.64 -10.86
CA LEU A 214 -24.60 -4.33 -9.76
C LEU A 214 -26.09 -3.95 -9.77
N ARG A 215 -26.41 -2.66 -9.95
CA ARG A 215 -27.79 -2.18 -10.04
C ARG A 215 -28.53 -2.79 -11.23
N GLU A 216 -27.93 -2.80 -12.42
CA GLU A 216 -28.50 -3.44 -13.61
C GLU A 216 -28.79 -4.93 -13.36
N ARG A 217 -27.83 -5.66 -12.79
CA ARG A 217 -28.00 -7.07 -12.44
C ARG A 217 -29.09 -7.30 -11.41
N MET A 218 -29.22 -6.45 -10.41
CA MET A 218 -30.26 -6.60 -9.39
C MET A 218 -31.65 -6.35 -9.98
N VAL A 219 -31.80 -5.40 -10.91
CA VAL A 219 -33.05 -5.17 -11.64
C VAL A 219 -33.41 -6.36 -12.53
N GLU A 220 -32.43 -7.03 -13.17
CA GLU A 220 -32.69 -8.26 -13.96
C GLU A 220 -33.29 -9.41 -13.13
N TYR A 221 -33.05 -9.45 -11.81
CA TYR A 221 -33.55 -10.50 -10.92
C TYR A 221 -34.75 -10.07 -10.08
N ASP A 222 -34.95 -8.77 -9.86
CA ASP A 222 -36.04 -8.21 -9.08
C ASP A 222 -36.39 -6.79 -9.57
N ASP A 223 -37.48 -6.69 -10.33
CA ASP A 223 -38.01 -5.43 -10.87
C ASP A 223 -38.33 -4.40 -9.77
N CYS A 224 -38.51 -4.83 -8.52
CA CYS A 224 -38.78 -3.93 -7.40
C CYS A 224 -37.55 -3.10 -6.99
N VAL A 225 -36.36 -3.40 -7.48
CA VAL A 225 -35.11 -2.67 -7.15
C VAL A 225 -35.12 -1.25 -7.73
N GLU A 226 -35.73 -1.05 -8.89
CA GLU A 226 -35.74 0.25 -9.60
C GLU A 226 -36.69 1.28 -8.95
N GLU A 227 -37.76 0.82 -8.30
CA GLU A 227 -38.79 1.69 -7.71
C GLU A 227 -38.66 1.83 -6.17
N CYS A 228 -37.65 1.21 -5.57
CA CYS A 228 -37.50 1.12 -4.14
C CYS A 228 -36.56 2.18 -3.58
N LYS A 229 -37.13 3.17 -2.90
CA LYS A 229 -36.38 4.25 -2.22
C LYS A 229 -35.35 3.78 -1.19
N PHE A 230 -35.50 2.56 -0.67
CA PHE A 230 -34.49 1.96 0.19
C PHE A 230 -33.23 1.62 -0.62
N TRP A 231 -33.36 1.06 -1.82
CA TRP A 231 -32.23 0.75 -2.69
C TRP A 231 -31.60 2.04 -3.25
N ASP A 232 -32.40 3.06 -3.57
CA ASP A 232 -31.87 4.38 -3.94
C ASP A 232 -30.99 4.97 -2.83
N GLY A 233 -31.48 5.00 -1.59
CA GLY A 233 -30.70 5.50 -0.45
C GLY A 233 -29.48 4.64 -0.11
N VAL A 234 -29.52 3.35 -0.45
CA VAL A 234 -28.37 2.45 -0.33
C VAL A 234 -27.32 2.78 -1.39
N PHE A 235 -27.70 2.99 -2.66
CA PHE A 235 -26.77 3.39 -3.73
C PHE A 235 -26.24 4.82 -3.55
N GLU A 236 -27.07 5.77 -3.11
CA GLU A 236 -26.67 7.15 -2.77
C GLU A 236 -25.68 7.22 -1.60
N ALA A 237 -25.67 6.23 -0.69
CA ALA A 237 -24.69 6.14 0.38
C ALA A 237 -23.35 5.52 -0.06
N PHE A 238 -23.26 5.07 -1.32
CA PHE A 238 -22.06 4.48 -1.93
C PHE A 238 -21.45 5.36 -3.04
N GLU A 239 -22.15 6.43 -3.46
CA GLU A 239 -21.61 7.57 -4.24
C GLU A 239 -20.91 8.58 -3.32
#